data_AF-D2JW43-F1
#
_entry.id   AF-D2JW43-F1
#
_cell.length_a   1.000
_cell.length_b   1.000
_cell.length_c   1.000
_cell.angle_alpha   90.00
_cell.angle_beta   90.00
_cell.angle_gamma   90.00
#
_symmetry.space_group_name_H-M   'P 1'
#
loop_
_entity.id
_entity.type
_entity.pdbx_description
1 polymer ?
#
loop_
_entity_poly.entity_id
_entity_poly.type
_entity_poly.pdbx_seq_one_letter_code
_entity_poly.pdbx_strand_id
1 'polypeptide(L)' 'EALAKEVLDTLNTKPSNYAPIYADDLSLKEKIETIATKIYGADGVNFTPAATRQLAKIEDMGFKNLPV' A
#
# COMPACT_ATOMS: atom_id res chain seq x y z
N GLU A 1 24.01 -22.10 -7.82
CA GLU A 1 25.06 -21.16 -7.35
C GLU A 1 24.89 -19.74 -7.89
N ALA A 2 24.58 -19.55 -9.18
CA ALA A 2 24.43 -18.21 -9.78
C ALA A 2 23.49 -17.25 -9.01
N LEU A 3 22.29 -17.71 -8.62
CA LEU A 3 21.34 -16.88 -7.84
C LEU A 3 21.94 -16.40 -6.49
N ALA A 4 22.66 -17.27 -5.79
CA ALA A 4 23.23 -16.92 -4.49
C ALA A 4 24.30 -15.83 -4.61
N LYS A 5 25.12 -15.89 -5.66
CA LYS A 5 26.12 -14.86 -5.95
C LYS A 5 25.48 -13.51 -6.26
N GLU A 6 24.45 -13.49 -7.12
CA GLU A 6 23.71 -12.26 -7.46
C GLU A 6 23.01 -11.61 -6.24
N VAL A 7 22.49 -12.43 -5.32
CA VAL A 7 21.90 -11.92 -4.07
C VAL A 7 22.99 -11.28 -3.20
N LEU A 8 24.14 -11.94 -3.01
CA LEU A 8 25.26 -11.37 -2.23
C LEU A 8 25.78 -10.07 -2.86
N ASP A 9 25.93 -10.03 -4.18
CA ASP A 9 26.38 -8.85 -4.90
C ASP A 9 25.37 -7.70 -4.76
N THR A 10 24.07 -7.99 -4.83
CA THR A 10 23.00 -7.00 -4.59
C THR A 10 23.06 -6.44 -3.17
N LEU A 11 23.20 -7.31 -2.15
CA LEU A 11 23.30 -6.88 -0.76
C LEU A 11 24.52 -5.99 -0.51
N ASN A 12 25.65 -6.28 -1.16
CA ASN A 12 26.90 -5.54 -0.97
C ASN A 12 26.95 -4.20 -1.74
N THR A 13 26.23 -4.09 -2.86
CA THR A 13 26.39 -2.94 -3.78
C THR A 13 25.15 -2.06 -3.92
N LYS A 14 23.97 -2.53 -3.51
CA LYS A 14 22.69 -1.82 -3.66
C LYS A 14 21.99 -1.71 -2.30
N PRO A 15 22.26 -0.64 -1.52
CA PRO A 15 21.58 -0.43 -0.26
C PRO A 15 20.06 -0.33 -0.46
N SER A 16 19.30 -1.02 0.39
CA SER A 16 17.83 -0.98 0.37
C SER A 16 17.32 0.30 1.05
N ASN A 17 16.40 1.00 0.40
CA ASN A 17 15.64 2.12 0.96
C ASN A 17 14.17 1.71 1.11
N TYR A 18 13.93 0.64 1.86
CA TYR A 18 12.59 0.13 2.08
C TYR A 18 11.71 1.15 2.83
N ALA A 19 10.50 1.35 2.32
CA ALA A 19 9.42 2.04 3.00
C ALA A 19 8.07 1.46 2.56
N PRO A 20 7.04 1.44 3.43
CA PRO A 20 5.67 1.20 3.01
C PRO A 20 5.22 2.22 1.94
N ILE A 21 4.28 1.82 1.09
CA ILE A 21 3.83 2.67 -0.03
C ILE A 21 2.88 3.80 0.39
N TYR A 22 2.35 3.74 1.62
CA TYR A 22 1.50 4.72 2.27
C TYR A 22 1.79 4.81 3.77
N ALA A 23 1.37 5.90 4.42
CA ALA A 23 1.38 6.06 5.86
C ALA A 23 0.07 5.55 6.50
N ASP A 24 0.12 5.13 7.77
CA ASP A 24 -1.03 4.57 8.47
C ASP A 24 -2.15 5.59 8.74
N ASP A 25 -1.84 6.88 8.74
CA ASP A 25 -2.76 7.98 9.03
C ASP A 25 -3.61 8.42 7.82
N LEU A 26 -3.32 7.91 6.62
CA LEU A 26 -4.16 8.09 5.44
C LEU A 26 -5.57 7.52 5.67
N SER A 27 -6.56 8.08 4.99
CA SER A 27 -7.90 7.49 4.95
C SER A 27 -7.86 6.10 4.29
N LEU A 28 -8.84 5.26 4.62
CA LEU A 28 -8.96 3.93 3.99
C LEU A 28 -9.09 4.04 2.46
N LYS A 29 -9.75 5.08 1.97
CA LYS A 29 -9.86 5.34 0.52
C LYS A 29 -8.51 5.63 -0.11
N GLU A 30 -7.71 6.51 0.50
CA GLU A 30 -6.37 6.85 0.01
C GLU A 30 -5.42 5.65 0.07
N LYS A 31 -5.52 4.80 1.09
CA LYS A 31 -4.76 3.53 1.17
C LYS A 31 -5.09 2.60 0.00
N ILE A 32 -6.38 2.38 -0.26
CA ILE A 32 -6.86 1.56 -1.39
C ILE A 32 -6.37 2.14 -2.73
N GLU A 33 -6.51 3.45 -2.92
CA GLU A 33 -6.08 4.13 -4.14
C GLU A 33 -4.57 4.11 -4.33
N THR A 34 -3.79 4.21 -3.26
CA THR A 34 -2.33 4.10 -3.30
C THR A 34 -1.88 2.73 -3.80
N ILE A 35 -2.52 1.64 -3.32
CA ILE A 35 -2.24 0.29 -3.81
C ILE A 35 -2.61 0.18 -5.29
N ALA A 36 -3.81 0.62 -5.66
CA ALA A 36 -4.30 0.52 -7.03
C ALA A 36 -3.42 1.26 -8.04
N THR A 37 -3.00 2.48 -7.70
CA THR A 37 -2.21 3.33 -8.60
C THR A 37 -0.73 2.94 -8.62
N LYS A 38 -0.10 2.67 -7.47
CA LYS A 38 1.35 2.40 -7.40
C LYS A 38 1.72 0.96 -7.72
N ILE A 39 0.87 -0.01 -7.37
CA ILE A 39 1.18 -1.44 -7.51
C ILE A 39 0.46 -2.06 -8.71
N TYR A 40 -0.83 -1.75 -8.90
CA TYR A 40 -1.60 -2.32 -10.01
C TYR A 40 -1.57 -1.47 -11.29
N GLY A 41 -1.08 -0.23 -11.20
CA GLY A 41 -1.00 0.69 -12.35
C GLY A 41 -2.36 1.20 -12.83
N ALA A 42 -3.36 1.27 -11.94
CA ALA A 42 -4.66 1.84 -12.25
C ALA A 42 -4.61 3.37 -12.28
N ASP A 43 -5.52 3.99 -13.06
CA ASP A 43 -5.69 5.45 -13.06
C ASP A 43 -6.32 5.99 -11.77
N GLY A 44 -7.07 5.15 -11.04
CA GLY A 44 -7.75 5.51 -9.80
C GLY A 44 -8.73 4.43 -9.35
N VAL A 45 -9.57 4.75 -8.37
CA VAL A 45 -10.55 3.79 -7.79
C VAL A 45 -11.95 4.40 -7.74
N ASN A 46 -12.92 3.68 -8.30
CA ASN A 46 -14.33 4.03 -8.19
C ASN A 46 -15.00 3.27 -7.04
N PHE A 47 -15.50 3.99 -6.05
CA PHE A 47 -16.21 3.41 -4.92
C PHE A 47 -17.72 3.45 -5.14
N THR A 48 -18.39 2.31 -4.99
CA THR A 48 -19.86 2.28 -4.96
C THR A 48 -20.39 3.05 -3.74
N PRO A 49 -21.65 3.52 -3.76
CA PRO A 49 -22.25 4.18 -2.60
C PRO A 49 -22.25 3.32 -1.34
N ALA A 50 -22.41 2.00 -1.48
CA ALA A 50 -22.34 1.06 -0.36
C ALA A 50 -20.92 0.99 0.23
N ALA A 51 -19.90 0.87 -0.62
CA ALA A 51 -18.51 0.84 -0.19
C ALA A 51 -18.10 2.14 0.52
N THR A 52 -18.49 3.30 -0.02
CA THR A 52 -18.20 4.59 0.62
C THR A 52 -18.79 4.68 2.03
N ARG A 53 -20.05 4.24 2.22
CA ARG A 53 -20.69 4.22 3.55
C ARG A 53 -20.01 3.26 4.52
N GLN A 54 -19.60 2.09 4.03
CA GLN A 54 -18.94 1.10 4.86
C GLN A 54 -17.53 1.56 5.30
N LEU A 55 -16.76 2.15 4.39
CA LEU A 55 -15.44 2.71 4.71
C LEU A 55 -15.54 3.81 5.77
N ALA A 56 -16.49 4.73 5.63
CA ALA A 56 -16.72 5.77 6.64
C ALA A 56 -17.06 5.17 8.01
N LYS A 57 -17.94 4.17 8.05
CA LYS A 57 -18.28 3.47 9.30
C LYS A 57 -17.07 2.79 9.93
N ILE A 58 -16.18 2.19 9.15
CA ILE A 58 -14.97 1.55 9.66
C ILE A 58 -14.02 2.59 10.28
N GLU A 59 -13.88 3.76 9.64
CA GLU A 59 -13.11 4.87 10.21
C GLU A 59 -13.73 5.38 11.51
N ASP A 60 -15.06 5.56 11.57
CA ASP A 60 -15.80 5.99 12.76
C ASP A 60 -15.65 4.99 13.93
N MET A 61 -15.47 3.71 13.64
CA MET A 61 -15.19 2.67 14.63
C MET A 61 -13.75 2.71 15.18
N GLY A 62 -12.92 3.65 14.70
CA GLY A 62 -11.53 3.81 15.13
C GLY A 62 -10.53 2.93 14.38
N PHE A 63 -10.95 2.27 13.29
CA PHE A 63 -10.08 1.35 12.52
C PHE A 63 -9.37 2.02 11.36
N LYS A 64 -9.43 3.35 11.24
CA LYS A 64 -8.78 4.13 10.18
C LYS A 64 -7.30 3.77 10.02
N ASN A 65 -6.59 3.60 11.12
CA ASN A 65 -5.13 3.44 11.11
C ASN A 65 -4.67 2.01 10.82
N LEU A 66 -5.59 1.07 10.56
CA LEU A 66 -5.22 -0.28 10.16
C LEU A 66 -4.78 -0.30 8.68
N PRO A 67 -3.90 -1.24 8.29
CA PRO A 67 -3.53 -1.44 6.89
C PRO A 67 -4.71 -1.98 6.08
N VAL A 68 -4.63 -1.74 4.76
CA VAL A 68 -5.51 -2.29 3.72
C VAL A 68 -4.75 -3.34 2.92
#